data_AF-A0A957F489-F1
#
_entry.id   AF-A0A957F489-F1
#
_cell.length_a   1.000
_cell.length_b   1.000
_cell.length_c   1.000
_cell.angle_alpha   90.00
_cell.angle_beta   90.00
_cell.angle_gamma   90.00
#
_symmetry.space_group_name_H-M   'P 1'
#
loop_
_entity.id
_entity.type
_entity.pdbx_description
1 polymer ?
#
loop_
_entity_poly.entity_id
_entity_poly.type
_entity_poly.pdbx_seq_one_letter_code
_entity_poly.pdbx_strand_id
1 'polypeptide(L)'
;YYADETGVLHAVLIHGQTGNAYGRRQAAFRPARNLSLVLGALAVLALFVSLLMVVLSSVGGSDPLRSLGLLGVLAAMVTGILAIVPIAYVWIFNRLQPPDPPI
;
A
#
# COMPACT_ATOMS: atom_id res chain seq x y z
N TYR A 1 1.00 -26.94 11.63
CA TYR A 1 0.04 -26.05 10.97
C TYR A 1 0.22 -24.63 11.48
N TYR A 2 0.03 -23.60 10.65
CA TYR A 2 -0.12 -22.21 11.11
C TYR A 2 -1.48 -21.68 10.64
N ALA A 3 -2.06 -20.75 11.41
CA ALA A 3 -3.29 -20.07 11.02
C ALA A 3 -2.96 -18.74 10.32
N ASP A 4 -3.57 -18.49 9.16
CA ASP A 4 -3.48 -17.20 8.48
C ASP A 4 -4.36 -16.13 9.14
N GLU A 5 -4.39 -14.92 8.56
CA GLU A 5 -5.25 -13.83 9.04
C GLU A 5 -6.76 -14.09 8.90
N THR A 6 -7.15 -15.04 8.07
CA THR A 6 -8.54 -15.46 7.86
C THR A 6 -8.95 -16.62 8.78
N GLY A 7 -8.00 -17.15 9.57
CA GLY A 7 -8.20 -18.28 10.46
C GLY A 7 -8.06 -19.63 9.76
N VAL A 8 -7.63 -19.66 8.49
CA VAL A 8 -7.42 -20.89 7.73
C VAL A 8 -6.09 -21.52 8.15
N LEU A 9 -6.15 -22.81 8.48
CA LEU A 9 -4.97 -23.59 8.86
C LEU A 9 -4.25 -24.08 7.61
N HIS A 10 -2.97 -23.73 7.49
CA HIS A 10 -2.09 -24.21 6.44
C HIS A 10 -1.06 -25.19 6.99
N ALA A 11 -0.80 -26.25 6.23
CA ALA A 11 0.22 -27.24 6.56
C ALA A 11 1.62 -26.61 6.47
N VAL A 12 2.46 -26.91 7.45
CA VAL A 12 3.87 -26.51 7.46
C VAL A 12 4.68 -27.77 7.67
N LEU A 13 5.51 -28.10 6.69
CA LEU A 13 6.49 -29.16 6.75
C LEU A 13 7.75 -28.63 7.41
N ILE A 14 8.09 -29.17 8.58
CA ILE A 14 9.34 -28.85 9.26
C ILE A 14 10.32 -29.97 8.96
N HIS A 15 11.46 -29.61 8.36
CA HIS A 15 12.51 -30.58 8.09
C HIS A 15 13.23 -30.93 9.40
N GLY A 16 13.13 -32.18 9.85
CA GLY A 16 13.58 -32.60 11.18
C GLY A 16 15.09 -32.47 11.44
N GLN A 17 15.92 -32.44 10.40
CA GLN A 17 17.38 -32.32 10.54
C GLN A 17 17.89 -30.87 10.48
N THR A 18 17.28 -30.02 9.66
CA THR A 18 17.73 -28.63 9.44
C THR A 18 16.89 -27.61 10.19
N GLY A 19 15.71 -28.00 10.69
CA GLY A 19 14.74 -27.10 11.29
C GLY A 19 14.04 -26.17 10.29
N ASN A 20 14.31 -26.30 8.99
CA ASN A 20 13.69 -25.45 7.98
C ASN A 20 12.20 -25.74 7.84
N ALA A 21 11.39 -24.68 7.90
CA ALA A 21 9.96 -24.75 7.70
C ALA A 21 9.61 -24.41 6.25
N TYR A 22 8.99 -25.37 5.55
CA TYR A 22 8.47 -25.25 4.19
C TYR A 22 6.94 -25.31 4.23
N GLY A 23 6.28 -24.41 3.53
CA GLY A 23 4.82 -24.34 3.49
C GLY A 23 4.34 -23.03 2.90
N ARG A 24 3.08 -23.00 2.46
CA ARG A 24 2.46 -21.81 1.89
C ARG A 24 2.50 -20.67 2.90
N ARG A 25 3.10 -19.53 2.57
CA ARG A 25 3.10 -18.34 3.44
C ARG A 25 2.26 -17.24 2.82
N GLN A 26 1.16 -16.88 3.46
CA GLN A 26 0.38 -15.73 3.02
C GLN A 26 0.89 -14.45 3.70
N ALA A 27 1.08 -13.40 2.91
CA ALA A 27 1.37 -12.06 3.40
C ALA A 27 0.09 -11.39 3.88
N ALA A 28 0.23 -10.57 4.92
CA ALA A 28 -0.91 -10.04 5.63
C ALA A 28 -1.61 -8.88 4.89
N PHE A 29 -2.89 -9.00 4.56
CA PHE A 29 -3.69 -7.99 3.85
C PHE A 29 -4.09 -6.81 4.75
N ARG A 30 -4.37 -7.04 6.04
CA ARG A 30 -4.80 -5.95 6.95
C ARG A 30 -3.76 -4.83 7.07
N PRO A 31 -2.47 -5.09 7.36
CA PRO A 31 -1.49 -4.02 7.48
C PRO A 31 -1.23 -3.32 6.14
N ALA A 32 -1.20 -4.05 5.03
CA ALA A 32 -1.03 -3.46 3.70
C ALA A 32 -2.21 -2.54 3.33
N ARG A 33 -3.44 -2.96 3.65
CA ARG A 33 -4.63 -2.13 3.45
C ARG A 33 -4.59 -0.85 4.28
N ASN A 34 -4.24 -0.96 5.57
CA ASN A 34 -4.15 0.20 6.44
C ASN A 34 -3.08 1.18 5.93
N LEU A 35 -1.92 0.69 5.50
CA LEU A 35 -0.86 1.53 4.96
C LEU A 35 -1.28 2.21 3.65
N SER A 36 -1.93 1.49 2.73
CA SER A 36 -2.52 2.08 1.52
C SER A 36 -3.56 3.15 1.81
N LEU A 37 -4.44 2.94 2.81
CA LEU A 37 -5.43 3.92 3.22
C LEU A 37 -4.79 5.18 3.82
N VAL A 38 -3.77 5.01 4.67
CA VAL A 38 -3.03 6.14 5.25
C VAL A 38 -2.33 6.95 4.17
N LEU A 39 -1.63 6.29 3.24
CA LEU A 39 -0.98 6.97 2.11
C LEU A 39 -2.01 7.68 1.21
N GLY A 40 -3.14 7.04 0.92
CA GLY A 40 -4.22 7.63 0.15
C GLY A 40 -4.82 8.86 0.83
N ALA A 41 -5.06 8.79 2.14
CA ALA A 41 -5.57 9.92 2.92
C ALA A 41 -4.59 11.10 2.93
N LEU A 42 -3.29 10.83 3.08
CA LEU A 42 -2.25 11.86 3.01
C LEU A 42 -2.17 12.49 1.61
N ALA A 43 -2.29 11.69 0.55
CA ALA A 43 -2.32 12.20 -0.82
C ALA A 43 -3.52 13.13 -1.07
N VAL A 44 -4.70 12.74 -0.59
CA VAL A 44 -5.92 13.58 -0.69
C VAL A 44 -5.74 14.89 0.08
N LEU A 45 -5.23 14.83 1.32
CA LEU A 45 -4.97 16.03 2.11
C LEU A 45 -3.97 16.96 1.40
N ALA A 46 -2.86 16.41 0.89
CA ALA A 46 -1.86 17.17 0.15
C ALA A 46 -2.46 17.81 -1.12
N LEU A 47 -3.34 17.10 -1.83
CA LEU A 47 -4.05 17.62 -3.00
C LEU A 47 -4.95 18.81 -2.62
N PHE A 48 -5.72 18.71 -1.53
CA PHE A 48 -6.56 19.79 -1.05
C PHE A 48 -5.75 21.03 -0.68
N VAL A 49 -4.65 20.87 0.07
CA VAL A 49 -3.75 21.98 0.43
C VAL A 49 -3.15 22.62 -0.82
N SER A 50 -2.71 21.80 -1.77
CA SER A 50 -2.09 22.29 -3.01
C SER A 50 -3.09 23.05 -3.89
N LEU A 51 -4.33 22.54 -4.01
CA LEU A 51 -5.42 23.24 -4.70
C LEU A 51 -5.77 24.56 -4.01
N LEU A 52 -5.82 24.59 -2.67
CA LEU A 52 -6.04 25.82 -1.92
C LEU A 52 -4.96 26.87 -2.24
N MET A 53 -3.70 26.47 -2.31
CA MET A 53 -2.59 27.38 -2.68
C MET A 53 -2.77 27.94 -4.09
N VAL A 54 -3.17 27.10 -5.05
CA VAL A 54 -3.46 27.56 -6.43
C VAL A 54 -4.62 28.57 -6.42
N VAL A 55 -5.71 28.29 -5.71
CA VAL A 55 -6.86 29.21 -5.62
C VAL A 55 -6.47 30.52 -4.95
N LEU A 56 -5.77 30.48 -3.82
CA LEU A 56 -5.32 31.69 -3.12
C LEU A 56 -4.35 32.52 -3.97
N SER A 57 -3.49 31.88 -4.76
CA SER A 57 -2.58 32.57 -5.68
C SER A 57 -3.33 33.37 -6.76
N SER A 58 -4.52 32.91 -7.18
CA SER A 58 -5.34 33.61 -8.17
C SER A 58 -5.99 34.89 -7.62
N VAL A 59 -6.18 34.97 -6.30
CA VAL A 59 -6.71 36.16 -5.62
C VAL A 59 -5.59 37.14 -5.26
N GLY A 60 -4.43 36.64 -4.83
CA GLY A 60 -3.31 37.46 -4.38
C GLY A 60 -2.30 37.86 -5.47
N GLY A 61 -2.37 37.26 -6.66
CA GLY A 61 -1.44 37.55 -7.78
C GLY A 61 0.00 37.07 -7.58
N SER A 62 0.25 36.18 -6.61
CA SER A 62 1.60 35.69 -6.32
C SER A 62 1.96 34.47 -7.19
N ASP A 63 2.67 34.70 -8.29
CA ASP A 63 3.20 33.66 -9.19
C ASP A 63 3.97 32.51 -8.51
N PRO A 64 4.86 32.73 -7.51
CA PRO A 64 5.59 31.62 -6.88
C PRO A 64 4.68 30.65 -6.12
N LEU A 65 3.60 31.16 -5.51
CA LEU A 65 2.64 30.33 -4.77
C LEU A 65 1.85 29.42 -5.71
N ARG A 66 1.52 29.94 -6.91
CA ARG A 66 0.83 29.18 -7.96
C ARG A 66 1.68 28.02 -8.44
N SER A 67 2.95 28.28 -8.74
CA SER A 67 3.91 27.25 -9.20
C SER A 67 4.09 26.15 -8.17
N LEU A 68 4.24 26.52 -6.89
CA LEU A 68 4.36 25.56 -5.79
C LEU A 68 3.08 24.73 -5.62
N GLY A 69 1.91 25.36 -5.71
CA GLY A 69 0.63 24.66 -5.67
C GLY A 69 0.46 23.66 -6.82
N LEU A 70 0.83 24.04 -8.05
CA LEU A 70 0.78 23.12 -9.21
C LEU A 70 1.72 21.93 -9.04
N LEU A 71 2.96 22.16 -8.59
CA LEU A 71 3.89 21.08 -8.27
C LEU A 71 3.36 20.17 -7.15
N GLY A 72 2.73 20.76 -6.14
CA GLY A 72 2.08 20.03 -5.05
C GLY A 72 0.92 19.14 -5.54
N VAL A 73 0.10 19.63 -6.47
CA VAL A 73 -0.97 18.83 -7.10
C VAL A 73 -0.38 17.62 -7.84
N LEU A 74 0.65 17.83 -8.67
CA LEU A 74 1.32 16.75 -9.38
C LEU A 74 1.91 15.70 -8.42
N ALA A 75 2.60 16.15 -7.38
CA ALA A 75 3.17 15.27 -6.36
C ALA A 75 2.07 14.47 -5.65
N ALA A 76 0.98 15.11 -5.23
CA ALA A 76 -0.14 14.46 -4.57
C ALA A 76 -0.81 13.41 -5.45
N MET A 77 -0.95 13.67 -6.77
CA MET A 77 -1.48 12.68 -7.71
C MET A 77 -0.56 11.44 -7.80
N VAL A 78 0.75 11.65 -7.95
CA VAL A 78 1.73 10.55 -7.99
C VAL A 78 1.69 9.74 -6.69
N THR A 79 1.67 10.41 -5.53
CA THR A 79 1.56 9.74 -4.23
C THR A 79 0.26 8.96 -4.10
N GLY A 80 -0.86 9.51 -4.58
CA GLY A 80 -2.17 8.83 -4.58
C GLY A 80 -2.16 7.55 -5.41
N ILE A 81 -1.50 7.55 -6.58
CA ILE A 81 -1.32 6.34 -7.41
C ILE A 81 -0.43 5.34 -6.68
N LEU A 82 0.69 5.80 -6.10
CA LEU A 82 1.61 4.94 -5.37
C LEU A 82 1.02 4.34 -4.09
N ALA A 83 -0.04 4.95 -3.53
CA ALA A 83 -0.75 4.40 -2.38
C ALA A 83 -1.37 3.01 -2.66
N ILE A 84 -1.56 2.62 -3.92
CA ILE A 84 -2.09 1.30 -4.31
C ILE A 84 -1.01 0.19 -4.21
N VAL A 85 0.27 0.56 -4.32
CA VAL A 85 1.41 -0.37 -4.38
C VAL A 85 1.44 -1.40 -3.23
N PRO A 86 1.22 -1.03 -1.95
CA PRO A 86 1.28 -1.99 -0.83
C PRO A 86 0.24 -3.11 -0.97
N ILE A 87 -1.01 -2.77 -1.29
CA ILE A 87 -2.07 -3.77 -1.51
C ILE A 87 -1.75 -4.62 -2.75
N ALA A 88 -1.34 -3.99 -3.85
CA ALA A 88 -1.02 -4.70 -5.08
C ALA A 88 0.13 -5.71 -4.87
N TYR A 89 1.16 -5.32 -4.14
CA TYR A 89 2.29 -6.18 -3.79
C TYR A 89 1.84 -7.40 -3.00
N VAL A 90 1.04 -7.23 -1.93
CA VAL A 90 0.51 -8.35 -1.15
C VAL A 90 -0.39 -9.26 -1.97
N TRP A 91 -1.22 -8.69 -2.84
CA TRP A 91 -2.07 -9.47 -3.74
C TRP A 91 -1.26 -10.32 -4.72
N ILE A 92 -0.23 -9.75 -5.35
CA ILE A 92 0.67 -10.49 -6.24
C ILE A 92 1.40 -11.59 -5.47
N PHE A 93 1.98 -11.27 -4.32
CA PHE A 93 2.71 -12.24 -3.49
C PHE A 93 1.82 -13.43 -3.11
N ASN A 94 0.60 -13.18 -2.65
CA ASN A 94 -0.33 -14.24 -2.25
C ASN A 94 -0.82 -15.09 -3.44
N ARG A 95 -0.90 -14.51 -4.64
CA ARG A 95 -1.30 -15.22 -5.85
C ARG A 95 -0.20 -16.10 -6.44
N LEU A 96 1.06 -15.77 -6.18
CA LEU A 96 2.22 -16.55 -6.62
C LEU A 96 2.53 -17.75 -5.69
N GLN A 97 1.91 -17.81 -4.52
CA GLN A 97 2.06 -18.92 -3.59
C GLN A 97 1.41 -20.20 -4.16
N PRO A 98 2.15 -21.32 -4.27
CA PRO A 98 1.58 -22.60 -4.70
C PRO A 98 0.42 -23.06 -3.80
N PRO A 99 -0.56 -23.79 -4.35
CA PRO A 99 -1.60 -24.42 -3.54
C PRO A 99 -0.99 -25.42 -2.56
N ASP A 100 -1.68 -25.62 -1.43
CA ASP A 100 -1.24 -26.57 -0.41
C ASP A 100 -1.16 -27.99 -1.01
N PRO A 101 -0.11 -28.78 -0.68
CA PRO A 101 -0.03 -30.15 -1.13
C PRO A 101 -1.24 -30.96 -0.60
N PRO A 102 -1.78 -31.89 -1.40
CA PRO A 102 -2.84 -32.76 -0.92
C PRO A 102 -2.33 -33.57 0.28
N ILE A 103 -3.08 -33.52 1.38
CA ILE A 103 -2.87 -34.31 2.60
C ILE A 103 -3.27 -35.77 2.40
#